data_AF-A0A2A5BBB6-F1
#
_entry.id   AF-A0A2A5BBB6-F1
#
_cell.length_a   1.000
_cell.length_b   1.000
_cell.length_c   1.000
_cell.angle_alpha   90.00
_cell.angle_beta   90.00
_cell.angle_gamma   90.00
#
_symmetry.space_group_name_H-M   'P 1'
#
loop_
_entity.id
_entity.type
_entity.pdbx_description
1 polymer ?
#
loop_
_entity_poly.entity_id
_entity_poly.type
_entity_poly.pdbx_seq_one_letter_code
_entity_poly.pdbx_strand_id
1 'polypeptide(L)'
;MKKILGALGACVCLYSATAAAEVIDFDSLEVANGALNYISSGVYMEDGFTITGSNMYYAGQNHTNQYAGSAGLHLRQGGAQISLVDSSVNVFSIESIGLSVLASYGSSPAVIFTGNVSGGGTVTQTFQPLTFGFTNFFFDSSFANLTSLAWNQGGYEGEAHQFDNLVVSVSPIPEPMSIALLGLGLAGLGLSRKRRRA
;
A
#
# COMPACT_ATOMS: atom_id res chain seq x y z
N MET A 1 42.84 -16.73 47.94
CA MET A 1 41.62 -17.34 47.37
C MET A 1 40.86 -16.27 46.59
N LYS A 2 40.99 -16.25 45.26
CA LYS A 2 40.43 -15.21 44.38
C LYS A 2 39.04 -15.64 43.91
N LYS A 3 38.00 -14.85 44.18
CA LYS A 3 36.63 -15.10 43.70
C LYS A 3 36.46 -14.40 42.35
N ILE A 4 36.23 -15.19 41.29
CA ILE A 4 35.90 -14.70 39.95
C ILE A 4 34.38 -14.50 39.90
N LEU A 5 33.93 -13.25 39.74
CA LEU A 5 32.53 -12.90 39.55
C LEU A 5 32.26 -12.87 38.03
N GLY A 6 31.54 -13.88 37.52
CA GLY A 6 31.11 -13.92 36.12
C GLY A 6 29.87 -13.05 35.92
N ALA A 7 29.98 -12.01 35.09
CA ALA A 7 28.85 -11.25 34.59
C ALA A 7 28.33 -11.91 33.32
N LEU A 8 27.13 -12.50 33.39
CA LEU A 8 26.41 -13.01 32.22
C LEU A 8 25.68 -11.83 31.56
N GLY A 9 26.19 -11.35 30.42
CA GLY A 9 25.50 -10.36 29.59
C GLY A 9 24.41 -11.04 28.76
N ALA A 10 23.16 -10.64 28.94
CA ALA A 10 22.06 -11.04 28.07
C ALA A 10 22.11 -10.21 26.78
N CYS A 11 22.49 -10.82 25.66
CA CYS A 11 22.29 -10.22 24.33
C CYS A 11 20.80 -10.31 23.98
N VAL A 12 20.15 -9.15 23.86
CA VAL A 12 18.83 -9.05 23.26
C VAL A 12 19.03 -8.94 21.75
N CYS A 13 18.73 -10.01 21.01
CA CYS A 13 18.70 -9.98 19.55
C CYS A 13 17.42 -9.28 19.11
N LEU A 14 17.53 -8.02 18.67
CA LEU A 14 16.44 -7.33 17.98
C LEU A 14 16.32 -7.93 16.57
N TYR A 15 15.21 -8.60 16.28
CA TYR A 15 14.87 -9.01 14.93
C TYR A 15 14.36 -7.77 14.18
N SER A 16 15.08 -7.34 13.16
CA SER A 16 14.56 -6.38 12.18
C SER A 16 13.83 -7.16 11.10
N ALA A 17 12.52 -6.98 10.97
CA ALA A 17 11.79 -7.47 9.81
C ALA A 17 12.24 -6.65 8.57
N THR A 18 12.53 -7.33 7.48
CA THR A 18 12.90 -6.70 6.20
C THR A 18 11.65 -6.28 5.46
N ALA A 19 11.59 -5.04 4.97
CA ALA A 19 10.56 -4.62 4.03
C ALA A 19 10.70 -5.41 2.72
N ALA A 20 9.62 -6.07 2.28
CA ALA A 20 9.52 -6.69 0.96
C ALA A 20 8.64 -5.81 0.06
N ALA A 21 8.99 -5.74 -1.22
CA ALA A 21 8.11 -5.13 -2.21
C ALA A 21 7.04 -6.15 -2.62
N GLU A 22 5.79 -5.72 -2.59
CA GLU A 22 4.60 -6.45 -3.01
C GLU A 22 4.01 -5.76 -4.24
N VAL A 23 3.38 -6.52 -5.13
CA VAL A 23 2.75 -6.00 -6.35
C VAL A 23 1.26 -6.30 -6.25
N ILE A 24 0.45 -5.26 -6.18
CA ILE A 24 -1.00 -5.36 -6.28
C ILE A 24 -1.33 -5.31 -7.78
N ASP A 25 -1.71 -6.45 -8.35
CA ASP A 25 -1.83 -6.69 -9.79
C ASP A 25 -3.25 -7.04 -10.27
N PHE A 26 -4.18 -7.26 -9.33
CA PHE A 26 -5.58 -7.55 -9.64
C PHE A 26 -5.81 -8.82 -10.47
N ASP A 27 -4.81 -9.71 -10.63
CA ASP A 27 -4.93 -10.91 -11.47
C ASP A 27 -6.08 -11.82 -10.98
N SER A 28 -6.40 -11.76 -9.69
CA SER A 28 -7.51 -12.51 -9.09
C SER A 28 -8.91 -12.09 -9.60
N LEU A 29 -9.02 -10.90 -10.19
CA LEU A 29 -10.26 -10.38 -10.78
C LEU A 29 -10.47 -10.82 -12.23
N GLU A 30 -9.46 -11.40 -12.88
CA GLU A 30 -9.53 -11.76 -14.29
C GLU A 30 -10.71 -12.68 -14.62
N VAL A 31 -11.48 -12.30 -15.64
CA VAL A 31 -12.69 -13.02 -16.04
C VAL A 31 -12.90 -12.98 -17.55
N ALA A 32 -13.13 -14.15 -18.14
CA ALA A 32 -13.31 -14.35 -19.58
C ALA A 32 -14.71 -13.92 -20.08
N ASN A 33 -15.11 -12.68 -19.82
CA ASN A 33 -16.36 -12.09 -20.29
C ASN A 33 -16.13 -10.76 -21.04
N GLY A 34 -17.15 -10.26 -21.73
CA GLY A 34 -17.12 -8.98 -22.44
C GLY A 34 -17.79 -7.85 -21.65
N ALA A 35 -17.92 -7.97 -20.34
CA ALA A 35 -18.68 -7.06 -19.49
C ALA A 35 -17.74 -6.19 -18.63
N LEU A 36 -18.30 -5.10 -18.12
CA LEU A 36 -17.75 -4.38 -16.97
C LEU A 36 -18.26 -5.04 -15.70
N ASN A 37 -17.35 -5.42 -14.82
CA ASN A 37 -17.66 -6.16 -13.61
C ASN A 37 -17.61 -5.19 -12.42
N TYR A 38 -18.68 -5.15 -11.63
CA TYR A 38 -18.87 -4.18 -10.56
C TYR A 38 -18.37 -4.70 -9.22
N ILE A 39 -17.56 -3.91 -8.52
CA ILE A 39 -17.15 -4.18 -7.13
C ILE A 39 -18.17 -3.52 -6.19
N SER A 40 -19.15 -4.32 -5.77
CA SER A 40 -20.38 -3.84 -5.10
C SER A 40 -20.18 -3.11 -3.78
N SER A 41 -19.09 -3.36 -3.06
CA SER A 41 -18.73 -2.68 -1.82
C SER A 41 -18.06 -1.31 -2.06
N GLY A 42 -17.54 -1.06 -3.27
CA GLY A 42 -16.57 0.01 -3.50
C GLY A 42 -15.26 -0.18 -2.72
N VAL A 43 -15.00 -1.40 -2.23
CA VAL A 43 -13.84 -1.78 -1.43
C VAL A 43 -13.24 -3.05 -2.03
N TYR A 44 -11.96 -2.99 -2.36
CA TYR A 44 -11.17 -4.12 -2.83
C TYR A 44 -9.97 -4.33 -1.90
N MET A 45 -9.62 -5.60 -1.63
CA MET A 45 -8.53 -5.95 -0.71
C MET A 45 -7.63 -6.99 -1.36
N GLU A 46 -6.32 -6.75 -1.32
CA GLU A 46 -5.29 -7.61 -1.89
C GLU A 46 -3.97 -7.35 -1.17
N ASP A 47 -3.22 -8.40 -0.86
CA ASP A 47 -1.88 -8.33 -0.25
C ASP A 47 -1.76 -7.41 0.96
N GLY A 48 -2.78 -7.42 1.82
CA GLY A 48 -2.79 -6.60 3.03
C GLY A 48 -3.11 -5.13 2.78
N PHE A 49 -3.39 -4.70 1.55
CA PHE A 49 -3.86 -3.36 1.21
C PHE A 49 -5.36 -3.32 0.99
N THR A 50 -5.95 -2.18 1.30
CA THR A 50 -7.36 -1.87 1.01
C THR A 50 -7.43 -0.69 0.04
N ILE A 51 -8.14 -0.90 -1.06
CA ILE A 51 -8.45 0.12 -2.06
C ILE A 51 -9.93 0.45 -1.95
N THR A 52 -10.25 1.74 -1.86
CA THR A 52 -11.63 2.22 -1.77
C THR A 52 -11.95 3.24 -2.86
N GLY A 53 -13.19 3.25 -3.31
CA GLY A 53 -13.69 4.18 -4.31
C GLY A 53 -15.13 3.89 -4.70
N SER A 54 -15.92 4.94 -4.94
CA SER A 54 -17.32 4.79 -5.36
C SER A 54 -17.41 4.36 -6.83
N ASN A 55 -18.38 3.50 -7.14
CA ASN A 55 -18.65 3.05 -8.51
C ASN A 55 -17.41 2.39 -9.17
N MET A 56 -16.78 1.45 -8.47
CA MET A 56 -15.56 0.75 -8.86
C MET A 56 -15.83 -0.46 -9.77
N TYR A 57 -15.08 -0.56 -10.87
CA TYR A 57 -15.20 -1.63 -11.87
C TYR A 57 -13.82 -2.11 -12.35
N TYR A 58 -13.86 -3.24 -13.04
CA TYR A 58 -12.80 -3.75 -13.91
C TYR A 58 -13.42 -4.32 -15.19
N ALA A 59 -12.64 -4.36 -16.28
CA ALA A 59 -13.09 -4.90 -17.55
C ALA A 59 -12.78 -6.40 -17.64
N GLY A 60 -13.72 -7.21 -18.13
CA GLY A 60 -13.43 -8.60 -18.48
C GLY A 60 -12.55 -8.72 -19.73
N GLN A 61 -11.87 -9.85 -19.88
CA GLN A 61 -10.83 -10.08 -20.91
C GLN A 61 -11.31 -9.89 -22.35
N ASN A 62 -12.61 -10.10 -22.60
CA ASN A 62 -13.21 -9.97 -23.93
C ASN A 62 -13.86 -8.58 -24.13
N HIS A 63 -13.68 -7.64 -23.21
CA HIS A 63 -14.20 -6.28 -23.35
C HIS A 63 -13.45 -5.55 -24.47
N THR A 64 -14.18 -5.10 -25.48
CA THR A 64 -13.60 -4.77 -26.80
C THR A 64 -12.71 -3.52 -26.84
N ASN A 65 -12.76 -2.68 -25.81
CA ASN A 65 -12.13 -1.36 -25.80
C ASN A 65 -11.67 -0.87 -24.42
N GLN A 66 -11.90 -1.62 -23.34
CA GLN A 66 -11.56 -1.20 -21.96
C GLN A 66 -10.68 -2.21 -21.22
N TYR A 67 -10.54 -3.43 -21.73
CA TYR A 67 -9.55 -4.38 -21.23
C TYR A 67 -8.16 -4.01 -21.78
N ALA A 68 -7.34 -3.37 -20.96
CA ALA A 68 -6.02 -2.90 -21.35
C ALA A 68 -4.91 -3.97 -21.21
N GLY A 69 -5.30 -5.25 -21.12
CA GLY A 69 -4.40 -6.39 -20.93
C GLY A 69 -4.32 -6.90 -19.49
N SER A 70 -5.09 -6.32 -18.57
CA SER A 70 -5.24 -6.73 -17.17
C SER A 70 -6.61 -6.29 -16.64
N ALA A 71 -7.07 -6.90 -15.54
CA ALA A 71 -8.26 -6.53 -14.77
C ALA A 71 -8.09 -5.26 -13.92
N GLY A 72 -7.36 -4.26 -14.44
CA GLY A 72 -7.10 -3.01 -13.75
C GLY A 72 -8.36 -2.28 -13.31
N LEU A 73 -8.28 -1.71 -12.11
CA LEU A 73 -9.40 -1.04 -11.47
C LEU A 73 -9.61 0.37 -12.03
N HIS A 74 -10.86 0.82 -12.04
CA HIS A 74 -11.24 2.19 -12.36
C HIS A 74 -12.56 2.55 -11.67
N LEU A 75 -12.83 3.86 -11.53
CA LEU A 75 -14.12 4.34 -11.03
C LEU A 75 -14.89 5.01 -12.17
N ARG A 76 -16.17 4.67 -12.31
CA ARG A 76 -17.04 5.23 -13.36
C ARG A 76 -17.87 6.40 -12.84
N GLN A 77 -17.23 7.33 -12.14
CA GLN A 77 -17.86 8.53 -11.60
C GLN A 77 -16.87 9.69 -11.69
N GLY A 78 -17.29 10.79 -12.32
CA GLY A 78 -16.45 11.97 -12.49
C GLY A 78 -15.96 12.52 -11.15
N GLY A 79 -14.66 12.81 -11.06
CA GLY A 79 -14.00 13.30 -9.86
C GLY A 79 -13.98 12.33 -8.68
N ALA A 80 -14.43 11.08 -8.86
CA ALA A 80 -14.41 10.09 -7.78
C ALA A 80 -12.98 9.84 -7.30
N GLN A 81 -12.83 9.78 -5.98
CA GLN A 81 -11.55 9.57 -5.34
C GLN A 81 -11.32 8.08 -5.11
N ILE A 82 -10.10 7.65 -5.45
CA ILE A 82 -9.53 6.36 -5.08
C ILE A 82 -8.62 6.58 -3.87
N SER A 83 -8.69 5.69 -2.90
CA SER A 83 -7.78 5.69 -1.74
C SER A 83 -7.20 4.30 -1.53
N LEU A 84 -5.89 4.26 -1.28
CA LEU A 84 -5.11 3.08 -0.92
C LEU A 84 -4.56 3.26 0.51
N VAL A 85 -4.77 2.24 1.34
CA VAL A 85 -4.23 2.15 2.70
C VAL A 85 -3.71 0.74 2.99
N ASP A 86 -2.71 0.64 3.86
CA ASP A 86 -2.35 -0.64 4.49
C ASP A 86 -3.47 -1.04 5.47
N SER A 87 -3.97 -2.26 5.35
CA SER A 87 -5.11 -2.76 6.14
C SER A 87 -4.77 -3.01 7.61
N SER A 88 -3.47 -3.08 7.95
CA SER A 88 -2.96 -3.23 9.30
C SER A 88 -2.55 -1.88 9.93
N VAL A 89 -2.81 -0.76 9.25
CA VAL A 89 -2.48 0.61 9.68
C VAL A 89 -0.97 0.85 9.82
N ASN A 90 -0.17 0.11 9.04
CA ASN A 90 1.26 0.38 8.91
C ASN A 90 1.52 1.57 7.97
N VAL A 91 2.76 2.03 7.97
CA VAL A 91 3.25 2.94 6.93
C VAL A 91 3.83 2.15 5.77
N PHE A 92 3.63 2.64 4.56
CA PHE A 92 4.13 2.00 3.34
C PHE A 92 4.82 3.02 2.43
N SER A 93 5.62 2.53 1.49
CA SER A 93 6.11 3.31 0.37
C SER A 93 5.46 2.81 -0.91
N ILE A 94 5.31 3.68 -1.90
CA ILE A 94 4.91 3.28 -3.25
C ILE A 94 6.04 3.63 -4.22
N GLU A 95 6.41 2.65 -5.05
CA GLU A 95 7.52 2.78 -6.00
C GLU A 95 7.01 3.09 -7.40
N SER A 96 5.97 2.38 -7.84
CA SER A 96 5.36 2.59 -9.15
C SER A 96 3.89 2.23 -9.19
N ILE A 97 3.24 2.69 -10.26
CA ILE A 97 1.87 2.33 -10.62
C ILE A 97 1.77 2.22 -12.14
N GLY A 98 1.09 1.17 -12.61
CA GLY A 98 0.66 1.06 -13.99
C GLY A 98 -0.58 1.93 -14.21
N LEU A 99 -0.57 2.82 -15.19
CA LEU A 99 -1.73 3.62 -15.59
C LEU A 99 -2.03 3.43 -17.07
N SER A 100 -3.32 3.46 -17.41
CA SER A 100 -3.81 3.51 -18.77
C SER A 100 -5.01 4.45 -18.88
N VAL A 101 -5.25 5.04 -20.05
CA VAL A 101 -6.57 5.66 -20.30
C VAL A 101 -7.66 4.58 -20.19
N LEU A 102 -8.87 4.93 -19.77
CA LEU A 102 -9.91 3.92 -19.52
C LEU A 102 -10.28 3.13 -20.79
N ALA A 103 -10.34 3.79 -21.95
CA ALA A 103 -10.78 3.17 -23.20
C ALA A 103 -9.87 3.52 -24.38
N SER A 104 -9.84 2.68 -25.41
CA SER A 104 -9.01 2.86 -26.62
C SER A 104 -9.23 4.16 -27.40
N TYR A 105 -10.39 4.81 -27.21
CA TYR A 105 -10.75 6.10 -27.79
C TYR A 105 -10.97 7.19 -26.72
N GLY A 106 -10.64 6.90 -25.47
CA GLY A 106 -10.76 7.82 -24.34
C GLY A 106 -9.55 8.72 -24.20
N SER A 107 -9.62 9.62 -23.22
CA SER A 107 -8.49 10.42 -22.77
C SER A 107 -8.41 10.35 -21.25
N SER A 108 -7.28 10.80 -20.70
CA SER A 108 -7.16 11.04 -19.26
C SER A 108 -6.49 12.39 -19.07
N PRO A 109 -7.03 13.24 -18.17
CA PRO A 109 -6.28 14.38 -17.67
C PRO A 109 -5.09 13.89 -16.85
N ALA A 110 -4.26 14.84 -16.41
CA ALA A 110 -3.20 14.54 -15.48
C ALA A 110 -3.79 14.07 -14.14
N VAL A 111 -3.29 12.94 -13.65
CA VAL A 111 -3.67 12.30 -12.39
C VAL A 111 -2.75 12.82 -11.30
N ILE A 112 -3.33 13.49 -10.30
CA ILE A 112 -2.60 14.02 -9.15
C ILE A 112 -2.71 13.01 -8.01
N PHE A 113 -1.58 12.44 -7.64
CA PHE A 113 -1.44 11.58 -6.48
C PHE A 113 -1.07 12.41 -5.26
N THR A 114 -1.76 12.17 -4.15
CA THR A 114 -1.49 12.82 -2.86
C THR A 114 -1.27 11.74 -1.81
N GLY A 115 -0.05 11.67 -1.27
CA GLY A 115 0.32 10.80 -0.16
C GLY A 115 0.27 11.56 1.16
N ASN A 116 -0.42 11.01 2.17
CA ASN A 116 -0.33 11.50 3.55
C ASN A 116 0.87 10.83 4.22
N VAL A 117 1.80 11.62 4.77
CA VAL A 117 3.05 11.10 5.34
C VAL A 117 2.91 10.92 6.85
N SER A 118 3.49 9.85 7.39
CA SER A 118 3.59 9.62 8.82
C SER A 118 4.38 10.75 9.50
N GLY A 119 3.87 11.25 10.63
CA GLY A 119 4.39 12.47 11.26
C GLY A 119 3.77 13.77 10.73
N GLY A 120 2.90 13.69 9.71
CA GLY A 120 2.11 14.80 9.18
C GLY A 120 2.62 15.34 7.85
N GLY A 121 1.77 16.14 7.20
CA GLY A 121 2.05 16.71 5.88
C GLY A 121 1.63 15.79 4.73
N THR A 122 1.81 16.30 3.51
CA THR A 122 1.43 15.63 2.27
C THR A 122 2.53 15.76 1.23
N VAL A 123 2.69 14.72 0.41
CA VAL A 123 3.49 14.75 -0.81
C VAL A 123 2.57 14.62 -2.03
N THR A 124 2.94 15.25 -3.13
CA THR A 124 2.14 15.22 -4.35
C THR A 124 2.99 15.00 -5.58
N GLN A 125 2.54 14.14 -6.47
CA GLN A 125 3.16 13.93 -7.77
C GLN A 125 2.08 13.72 -8.82
N THR A 126 2.37 14.16 -10.04
CA THR A 126 1.42 14.15 -11.15
C THR A 126 1.94 13.27 -12.27
N PHE A 127 1.08 12.37 -12.74
CA PHE A 127 1.32 11.54 -13.91
C PHE A 127 0.23 11.79 -14.96
N GLN A 128 0.52 11.48 -16.21
CA GLN A 128 -0.46 11.63 -17.29
C GLN A 128 -0.41 10.41 -18.21
N PRO A 129 -1.36 9.46 -18.08
CA PRO A 129 -1.48 8.38 -19.05
C PRO A 129 -2.02 8.96 -20.36
N LEU A 130 -1.30 8.70 -21.46
CA LEU A 130 -1.62 9.25 -22.79
C LEU A 130 -2.15 8.19 -23.76
N THR A 131 -2.03 6.91 -23.41
CA THR A 131 -2.33 5.78 -24.30
C THR A 131 -3.15 4.71 -23.61
N PHE A 132 -3.88 3.94 -24.41
CA PHE A 132 -4.55 2.72 -23.97
C PHE A 132 -3.55 1.55 -23.94
N GLY A 133 -3.59 0.73 -22.90
CA GLY A 133 -2.50 -0.15 -22.45
C GLY A 133 -1.74 0.46 -21.27
N PHE A 134 -1.34 -0.38 -20.30
CA PHE A 134 -0.66 0.06 -19.09
C PHE A 134 0.76 0.56 -19.37
N THR A 135 1.11 1.69 -18.78
CA THR A 135 2.47 2.23 -18.70
C THR A 135 2.85 2.45 -17.25
N ASN A 136 4.05 2.05 -16.86
CA ASN A 136 4.54 2.24 -15.50
C ASN A 136 5.01 3.68 -15.28
N PHE A 137 4.49 4.29 -14.22
CA PHE A 137 4.93 5.57 -13.69
C PHE A 137 5.62 5.35 -12.36
N PHE A 138 6.76 6.01 -12.17
CA PHE A 138 7.59 5.83 -10.98
C PHE A 138 7.46 7.03 -10.06
N PHE A 139 7.17 6.75 -8.80
CA PHE A 139 7.11 7.77 -7.78
C PHE A 139 8.51 8.22 -7.39
N ASP A 140 8.64 9.49 -6.99
CA ASP A 140 9.87 9.94 -6.38
C ASP A 140 10.01 9.41 -4.94
N SER A 141 11.22 9.55 -4.37
CA SER A 141 11.51 9.04 -3.03
C SER A 141 10.75 9.73 -1.89
N SER A 142 9.98 10.79 -2.16
CA SER A 142 9.13 11.44 -1.16
C SER A 142 7.86 10.62 -0.86
N PHE A 143 7.49 9.68 -1.73
CA PHE A 143 6.37 8.75 -1.53
C PHE A 143 6.74 7.55 -0.64
N ALA A 144 7.40 7.86 0.48
CA ALA A 144 7.78 6.90 1.51
C ALA A 144 7.12 7.25 2.86
N ASN A 145 6.96 6.25 3.73
CA ASN A 145 6.30 6.39 5.03
C ASN A 145 4.87 6.95 4.94
N LEU A 146 4.12 6.56 3.90
CA LEU A 146 2.75 6.96 3.67
C LEU A 146 1.81 6.24 4.64
N THR A 147 0.83 6.97 5.19
CA THR A 147 -0.31 6.40 5.89
C THR A 147 -1.49 6.15 4.94
N SER A 148 -1.54 6.87 3.82
CA SER A 148 -2.51 6.67 2.75
C SER A 148 -2.03 7.31 1.46
N LEU A 149 -2.47 6.77 0.33
CA LEU A 149 -2.35 7.39 -0.99
C LEU A 149 -3.74 7.63 -1.56
N ALA A 150 -3.96 8.80 -2.19
CA ALA A 150 -5.24 9.11 -2.84
C ALA A 150 -5.03 9.82 -4.17
N TRP A 151 -5.93 9.57 -5.12
CA TRP A 151 -5.98 10.23 -6.42
C TRP A 151 -7.42 10.22 -6.94
N ASN A 152 -7.72 11.09 -7.91
CA ASN A 152 -9.07 11.23 -8.45
C ASN A 152 -9.12 10.81 -9.92
N GLN A 153 -10.28 10.30 -10.33
CA GLN A 153 -10.63 10.16 -11.74
C GLN A 153 -10.78 11.54 -12.41
N GLY A 154 -10.78 11.56 -13.74
CA GLY A 154 -11.08 12.75 -14.54
C GLY A 154 -12.47 13.34 -14.28
N GLY A 155 -12.78 14.48 -14.91
CA GLY A 155 -13.99 15.25 -14.60
C GLY A 155 -15.29 14.52 -14.93
N TYR A 156 -15.23 13.54 -15.84
CA TYR A 156 -16.31 12.66 -16.24
C TYR A 156 -15.75 11.31 -16.70
N GLU A 157 -16.62 10.34 -16.98
CA GLU A 157 -16.22 8.96 -17.27
C GLU A 157 -15.33 8.81 -18.52
N GLY A 158 -15.55 9.61 -19.57
CA GLY A 158 -14.71 9.60 -20.78
C GLY A 158 -13.28 10.09 -20.56
N GLU A 159 -13.04 10.75 -19.42
CA GLU A 159 -11.74 11.23 -18.94
C GLU A 159 -11.14 10.32 -17.86
N ALA A 160 -11.76 9.17 -17.58
CA ALA A 160 -11.27 8.27 -16.57
C ALA A 160 -10.00 7.52 -17.02
N HIS A 161 -9.25 7.04 -16.03
CA HIS A 161 -8.12 6.14 -16.19
C HIS A 161 -8.34 4.86 -15.40
N GLN A 162 -7.65 3.82 -15.84
CA GLN A 162 -7.52 2.56 -15.10
C GLN A 162 -6.11 2.44 -14.55
N PHE A 163 -5.98 1.72 -13.43
CA PHE A 163 -4.72 1.54 -12.74
C PHE A 163 -4.51 0.07 -12.36
N ASP A 164 -3.25 -0.33 -12.32
CA ASP A 164 -2.80 -1.71 -12.11
C ASP A 164 -1.34 -1.74 -11.63
N ASN A 165 -0.82 -2.89 -11.24
CA ASN A 165 0.58 -3.15 -10.90
C ASN A 165 1.15 -2.11 -9.92
N LEU A 166 0.50 -1.92 -8.77
CA LEU A 166 1.01 -1.03 -7.73
C LEU A 166 2.16 -1.73 -7.01
N VAL A 167 3.37 -1.20 -7.15
CA VAL A 167 4.53 -1.74 -6.43
C VAL A 167 4.67 -0.98 -5.12
N VAL A 168 4.40 -1.66 -4.01
CA VAL A 168 4.36 -1.11 -2.66
C VAL A 168 5.33 -1.85 -1.75
N SER A 169 5.86 -1.17 -0.75
CA SER A 169 6.68 -1.82 0.28
C SER A 169 6.26 -1.37 1.67
N VAL A 170 5.90 -2.32 2.53
CA VAL A 170 5.56 -2.04 3.91
C VAL A 170 6.86 -2.01 4.72
N SER A 171 7.09 -0.90 5.42
CA SER A 171 8.16 -0.86 6.43
C SER A 171 7.58 -1.36 7.74
N PRO A 172 7.95 -2.57 8.19
CA PRO A 172 7.47 -3.06 9.48
C PRO A 172 7.93 -2.07 10.56
N ILE A 173 6.97 -1.47 11.26
CA ILE A 173 7.27 -0.62 12.41
C ILE A 173 7.93 -1.53 13.44
N PRO A 174 9.19 -1.28 13.86
CA PRO A 174 9.82 -2.08 14.90
C PRO A 174 8.88 -2.12 16.11
N GLU A 175 8.58 -3.33 16.61
CA GLU A 175 7.67 -3.49 17.74
C GLU A 175 8.01 -2.46 18.83
N PRO A 176 6.99 -1.79 19.43
CA PRO A 176 7.25 -0.70 20.34
C PRO A 176 8.23 -1.17 21.41
N MET A 177 9.31 -0.40 21.63
CA MET A 177 10.32 -0.67 22.67
C MET A 177 9.71 -0.94 24.04
N SER A 178 8.45 -0.56 24.25
CA SER A 178 7.59 -0.96 25.37
C SER A 178 7.62 -2.46 25.67
N ILE A 179 7.67 -3.36 24.69
CA ILE A 179 7.77 -4.81 24.93
C ILE A 179 9.16 -5.17 25.48
N ALA A 180 10.22 -4.61 24.89
CA ALA A 180 11.57 -4.77 25.40
C ALA A 180 11.72 -4.19 26.81
N LEU A 181 11.18 -3.00 27.06
CA LEU A 181 11.15 -2.32 28.37
C LEU A 181 10.30 -3.09 29.39
N LEU A 182 9.18 -3.66 28.97
CA LEU A 182 8.36 -4.53 29.81
C LEU A 182 9.13 -5.79 30.18
N GLY A 183 9.77 -6.45 29.21
CA GLY A 183 10.63 -7.62 29.43
C GLY A 183 11.79 -7.31 30.38
N LEU A 184 12.48 -6.19 30.16
CA LEU A 184 13.56 -5.70 31.02
C LEU A 184 13.07 -5.34 32.43
N GLY A 185 11.89 -4.69 32.53
CA GLY A 185 11.27 -4.34 33.81
C GLY A 185 10.90 -5.60 34.61
N LEU A 186 10.30 -6.60 33.98
CA LEU A 186 9.97 -7.88 34.59
C LEU A 186 11.23 -8.65 35.01
N ALA A 187 12.27 -8.67 34.17
CA ALA A 187 13.55 -9.30 34.51
C ALA A 187 14.22 -8.60 35.71
N GLY A 188 14.22 -7.27 35.77
CA GLY A 188 14.73 -6.49 36.89
C GLY A 188 13.98 -6.78 38.21
N LEU A 189 12.65 -6.88 38.15
CA LEU A 189 11.83 -7.27 39.30
C LEU A 189 12.09 -8.72 39.76
N GLY A 190 12.29 -9.66 38.83
CA GLY A 190 12.63 -11.04 39.15
C GLY A 190 14.00 -11.17 39.85
N LEU A 191 15.02 -10.48 39.33
CA LEU A 191 16.37 -10.50 39.89
C LEU A 191 16.45 -9.81 41.27
N SER A 192 15.69 -8.73 41.48
CA SER A 192 15.65 -8.04 42.78
C SER A 192 15.02 -8.88 43.89
N ARG A 193 14.01 -9.71 43.59
CA ARG A 193 13.44 -10.67 44.55
C ARG A 193 14.41 -11.77 44.96
N LYS A 194 15.25 -12.26 44.04
CA LYS A 194 16.24 -13.31 44.33
C LYS A 194 17.31 -12.82 45.32
N ARG A 195 17.69 -11.54 45.26
CA ARG A 195 18.66 -10.92 46.19
C ARG A 195 18.11 -10.64 47.60
N ARG A 196 16.79 -10.60 47.79
CA ARG A 196 16.17 -10.43 49.11
C ARG A 196 15.95 -11.75 49.87
N ARG A 197 16.08 -12.89 49.19
CA ARG A 197 15.91 -14.23 49.78
C ARG A 197 17.25 -14.96 50.04
N ALA A 198 18.38 -14.36 49.66
CA ALA A 198 19.72 -14.81 49.99
C ALA A 198 20.33 -13.86 51.02
#